data_AF-A0ABD2HBW0-F1
#
_entry.id   AF-A0ABD2HBW0-F1
#
_cell.length_a   1.000
_cell.length_b   1.000
_cell.length_c   1.000
_cell.angle_alpha   90.00
_cell.angle_beta   90.00
_cell.angle_gamma   90.00
#
_symmetry.space_group_name_H-M   'P 1'
#
loop_
_entity.id
_entity.type
_entity.pdbx_description
1 polymer ?
#
loop_
_entity_poly.entity_id
_entity_poly.type
_entity_poly.pdbx_seq_one_letter_code
_entity_poly.pdbx_strand_id
1 'polypeptide(L)'
;MDEELACSLTAGYILPWERHENGNTFRLKRSVFDRVMLVKRLEEEQSILVKEMSQHIMFLLKEVQEVEALRGQTLEGIKTSNFGDLTEDAAHGLKSVLSRRWHFLKSQHKQAVHAYSAIATMECHDLELQQDIEESDDNDYTSPESEEEDL
;
A
#
# COMPACT_ATOMS: atom_id res chain seq x y z
N MET A 1 14.58 -16.79 6.20
CA MET A 1 15.63 -16.61 5.16
C MET A 1 16.75 -15.89 5.86
N ASP A 2 17.94 -16.46 5.81
CA ASP A 2 19.09 -16.00 6.58
C ASP A 2 19.77 -14.87 5.81
N GLU A 3 19.40 -13.64 6.13
CA GLU A 3 19.85 -12.41 5.47
C GLU A 3 21.37 -12.25 5.58
N GLU A 4 21.95 -12.73 6.68
CA GLU A 4 23.39 -12.73 6.96
C GLU A 4 24.14 -13.74 6.06
N LEU A 5 23.51 -14.87 5.74
CA LEU A 5 24.03 -15.86 4.79
C LEU A 5 23.98 -15.33 3.34
N ALA A 6 22.94 -14.58 2.98
CA ALA A 6 22.82 -13.97 1.66
C ALA A 6 23.85 -12.84 1.45
N CYS A 7 24.12 -12.04 2.49
CA CYS A 7 25.14 -10.99 2.46
C CYS A 7 26.58 -11.56 2.45
N SER A 8 26.84 -12.65 3.17
CA SER A 8 28.17 -13.28 3.18
C SER A 8 28.53 -14.00 1.86
N LEU A 9 27.53 -14.48 1.10
CA LEU A 9 27.74 -15.08 -0.23
C LEU A 9 28.11 -14.03 -1.31
N THR A 10 27.76 -12.77 -1.11
CA THR A 10 28.05 -11.66 -2.05
C THR A 10 29.22 -10.79 -1.61
N ALA A 11 29.73 -10.95 -0.39
CA ALA A 11 30.77 -10.13 0.25
C ALA A 11 32.13 -10.09 -0.48
N GLY A 12 32.34 -10.87 -1.53
CA GLY A 12 33.51 -10.77 -2.42
C GLY A 12 33.17 -10.88 -3.91
N TYR A 13 31.88 -10.90 -4.26
CA TYR A 13 31.43 -11.06 -5.64
C TYR A 13 31.33 -9.69 -6.30
N ILE A 14 32.46 -9.19 -6.79
CA ILE A 14 32.50 -8.00 -7.65
C ILE A 14 31.79 -8.37 -8.94
N LEU A 15 30.63 -7.75 -9.19
CA LEU A 15 29.84 -8.07 -10.37
C LEU A 15 30.66 -7.70 -11.62
N PRO A 16 30.54 -8.44 -12.74
CA PRO A 16 31.43 -8.25 -13.90
C PRO A 16 31.51 -6.82 -14.45
N TRP A 17 30.46 -6.02 -14.25
CA TRP A 17 30.36 -4.61 -14.66
C TRP A 17 30.90 -3.61 -13.61
N GLU A 18 31.17 -4.03 -12.38
CA GLU A 18 31.83 -3.23 -11.33
C GLU A 18 33.36 -3.21 -11.54
N ARG A 19 33.89 -4.14 -12.33
CA ARG A 19 35.31 -4.21 -12.72
C ARG A 19 35.65 -3.37 -13.97
N HIS A 20 34.65 -2.75 -14.60
CA HIS A 20 34.83 -1.99 -15.83
C HIS A 20 35.35 -0.58 -15.50
N GLU A 21 36.18 0.02 -16.37
CA GLU A 21 36.66 1.42 -16.21
C GLU A 21 35.51 2.44 -16.10
N ASN A 22 34.32 2.06 -16.58
CA ASN A 22 33.07 2.82 -16.50
C ASN A 22 32.20 2.40 -15.29
N GLY A 23 32.77 1.74 -14.28
CA GLY A 23 32.07 1.20 -13.12
C GLY A 23 31.25 2.26 -12.37
N ASN A 24 31.76 3.49 -12.30
CA ASN A 24 31.03 4.64 -11.74
C ASN A 24 29.75 4.94 -12.54
N THR A 25 29.82 4.89 -13.87
CA THR A 25 28.65 5.06 -14.76
C THR A 25 27.63 3.94 -14.57
N PHE A 26 28.09 2.70 -14.35
CA PHE A 26 27.18 1.58 -14.09
C PHE A 26 26.50 1.71 -12.72
N ARG A 27 27.23 2.08 -11.66
CA ARG A 27 26.68 2.32 -10.32
C ARG A 27 25.62 3.42 -10.35
N LEU A 28 25.90 4.52 -11.05
CA LEU A 28 24.92 5.58 -11.26
C LEU A 28 23.69 5.09 -12.04
N LYS A 29 23.89 4.36 -13.14
CA LYS A 29 22.80 3.79 -13.94
C LYS A 29 21.90 2.87 -13.11
N ARG A 30 22.50 2.00 -12.29
CA ARG A 30 21.77 1.13 -11.36
C ARG A 30 20.99 1.96 -10.34
N SER A 31 21.62 2.91 -9.67
CA SER A 31 20.96 3.76 -8.67
C SER A 31 19.76 4.53 -9.26
N VAL A 32 19.92 5.09 -10.46
CA VAL A 32 18.82 5.76 -11.17
C VAL A 32 17.72 4.78 -11.53
N PHE A 33 18.07 3.59 -12.04
CA PHE A 33 17.10 2.55 -12.37
C PHE A 33 16.32 2.09 -11.13
N ASP A 34 17.00 1.81 -10.02
CA ASP A 34 16.37 1.37 -8.77
C ASP A 34 15.43 2.43 -8.22
N ARG A 35 15.82 3.72 -8.28
CA ARG A 35 14.93 4.83 -7.92
C ARG A 35 13.70 4.89 -8.81
N VAL A 36 13.86 4.73 -10.12
CA VAL A 36 12.72 4.69 -11.07
C VAL A 36 11.80 3.50 -10.77
N MET A 37 12.37 2.33 -10.51
CA MET A 37 11.60 1.13 -10.17
C MET A 37 10.87 1.28 -8.85
N LEU A 38 11.48 1.91 -7.84
CA LEU A 38 10.83 2.22 -6.58
C LEU A 38 9.63 3.14 -6.77
N VAL A 39 9.79 4.22 -7.54
CA VAL A 39 8.69 5.14 -7.87
C VAL A 39 7.56 4.39 -8.60
N LYS A 40 7.90 3.55 -9.60
CA LYS A 40 6.91 2.73 -10.32
C LYS A 40 6.16 1.80 -9.38
N ARG A 41 6.88 1.15 -8.46
CA ARG A 41 6.28 0.26 -7.47
C ARG A 41 5.33 1.01 -6.53
N LEU A 42 5.70 2.22 -6.10
CA LEU A 42 4.84 3.05 -5.25
C LEU A 42 3.57 3.51 -6.00
N GLU A 43 3.68 3.89 -7.28
CA GLU A 43 2.54 4.23 -8.12
C GLU A 43 1.56 3.03 -8.27
N GLU A 44 2.09 1.82 -8.41
CA GLU A 44 1.29 0.58 -8.45
C GLU A 44 0.55 0.33 -7.13
N GLU A 45 1.27 0.38 -6.00
CA GLU A 45 0.67 0.18 -4.66
C GLU A 45 -0.40 1.22 -4.36
N GLN A 46 -0.19 2.49 -4.71
CA GLN A 46 -1.19 3.54 -4.58
C GLN A 46 -2.45 3.21 -5.41
N SER A 47 -2.28 2.75 -6.64
CA SER A 47 -3.39 2.35 -7.52
C SER A 47 -4.17 1.17 -6.95
N ILE A 48 -3.49 0.18 -6.37
CA ILE A 48 -4.12 -0.98 -5.71
C ILE A 48 -4.92 -0.52 -4.50
N LEU A 49 -4.32 0.26 -3.61
CA LEU A 49 -4.99 0.76 -2.41
C LEU A 49 -6.26 1.55 -2.74
N VAL A 50 -6.20 2.47 -3.71
CA VAL A 50 -7.38 3.24 -4.14
C VAL A 50 -8.49 2.33 -4.66
N LYS A 51 -8.15 1.28 -5.43
CA LYS A 51 -9.11 0.30 -5.93
C LYS A 51 -9.76 -0.48 -4.78
N GLU A 52 -8.98 -0.98 -3.82
CA GLU A 52 -9.49 -1.75 -2.68
C GLU A 52 -10.38 -0.89 -1.77
N MET A 53 -9.97 0.35 -1.49
CA MET A 53 -10.77 1.32 -0.72
C MET A 53 -12.12 1.59 -1.39
N SER A 54 -12.11 1.81 -2.71
CA SER A 54 -13.33 2.03 -3.51
C SER A 54 -14.24 0.79 -3.49
N GLN A 55 -13.67 -0.40 -3.68
CA GLN A 55 -14.42 -1.67 -3.60
C GLN A 55 -15.07 -1.85 -2.24
N HIS A 56 -14.36 -1.56 -1.14
CA HIS A 56 -14.92 -1.68 0.20
C HIS A 56 -16.07 -0.68 0.44
N ILE A 57 -15.94 0.58 0.00
CA ILE A 57 -17.04 1.55 0.07
C ILE A 57 -18.27 1.04 -0.69
N MET A 58 -18.07 0.56 -1.93
CA MET A 58 -19.14 0.04 -2.78
C MET A 58 -19.81 -1.19 -2.16
N PHE A 59 -19.04 -2.08 -1.55
CA PHE A 59 -19.57 -3.23 -0.82
C PHE A 59 -20.46 -2.79 0.35
N LEU A 60 -19.99 -1.87 1.20
CA LEU A 60 -20.79 -1.36 2.32
C LEU A 60 -22.06 -0.65 1.86
N LEU A 61 -21.99 0.11 0.77
CA LEU A 61 -23.16 0.76 0.18
C LEU A 61 -24.21 -0.25 -0.26
N LYS A 62 -23.78 -1.32 -0.93
CA LYS A 62 -24.65 -2.41 -1.37
C LYS A 62 -25.34 -3.08 -0.18
N GLU A 63 -24.60 -3.41 0.87
CA GLU A 63 -25.15 -3.99 2.10
C GLU A 63 -26.20 -3.08 2.77
N VAL A 64 -25.95 -1.77 2.80
CA VAL A 64 -26.93 -0.79 3.32
C VAL A 64 -28.23 -0.82 2.51
N GLN A 65 -28.13 -0.86 1.18
CA GLN A 65 -29.28 -0.90 0.27
C GLN A 65 -30.07 -2.20 0.42
N GLU A 66 -29.39 -3.35 0.54
CA GLU A 66 -30.04 -4.65 0.73
C GLU A 66 -30.81 -4.70 2.06
N VAL A 67 -30.22 -4.23 3.15
CA VAL A 67 -30.90 -4.18 4.46
C VAL A 67 -32.06 -3.18 4.44
N GLU A 68 -31.92 -2.05 3.73
CA GLU A 68 -33.01 -1.08 3.57
C GLU A 68 -34.19 -1.66 2.77
N ALA A 69 -33.91 -2.39 1.69
CA ALA A 69 -34.91 -3.10 0.91
C ALA A 69 -35.61 -4.17 1.75
N LEU A 70 -34.84 -4.97 2.50
CA LEU A 70 -35.39 -5.99 3.41
C LEU A 70 -36.27 -5.35 4.49
N ARG A 71 -35.86 -4.21 5.05
CA ARG A 71 -36.67 -3.45 6.02
C ARG A 71 -38.00 -2.99 5.40
N GLY A 72 -37.97 -2.49 4.17
CA GLY A 72 -39.17 -2.10 3.43
C GLY A 72 -40.12 -3.27 3.19
N GLN A 73 -39.59 -4.38 2.65
CA GLN A 73 -40.36 -5.62 2.43
C GLN A 73 -40.95 -6.17 3.72
N THR A 74 -40.18 -6.16 4.80
CA THR A 74 -40.64 -6.59 6.13
C THR A 74 -41.79 -5.74 6.63
N LEU A 75 -41.68 -4.40 6.52
CA LEU A 75 -42.73 -3.49 6.95
C LEU A 75 -44.04 -3.70 6.16
N GLU A 76 -43.93 -3.88 4.85
CA GLU A 76 -45.09 -4.17 4.01
C GLU A 76 -45.69 -5.54 4.33
N GLY A 77 -44.87 -6.58 4.51
CA GLY A 77 -45.35 -7.92 4.86
C GLY A 77 -46.06 -7.97 6.22
N ILE A 78 -45.64 -7.16 7.19
CA ILE A 78 -46.35 -7.01 8.47
C ILE A 78 -47.73 -6.37 8.25
N LYS A 79 -47.83 -5.34 7.40
CA LYS A 79 -49.12 -4.67 7.10
C LYS A 79 -50.08 -5.59 6.35
N THR A 80 -49.58 -6.42 5.44
CA THR A 80 -50.41 -7.30 4.60
C THR A 80 -50.68 -8.68 5.23
N SER A 81 -50.31 -8.88 6.51
CA SER A 81 -50.46 -10.16 7.22
C SER A 81 -49.74 -11.35 6.57
N ASN A 82 -48.73 -11.11 5.72
CA ASN A 82 -47.96 -12.17 5.05
C ASN A 82 -47.12 -13.02 6.02
N PHE A 83 -46.88 -12.51 7.23
CA PHE A 83 -46.14 -13.22 8.27
C PHE A 83 -47.04 -14.02 9.24
N GLY A 84 -48.34 -14.19 8.94
CA GLY A 84 -49.31 -14.81 9.84
C GLY A 84 -49.65 -13.91 11.05
N ASP A 85 -50.20 -14.51 12.11
CA ASP A 85 -50.46 -13.85 13.41
C ASP A 85 -49.13 -13.62 14.16
N LEU A 86 -48.29 -12.72 13.63
CA LEU A 86 -47.18 -12.17 14.41
C LEU A 86 -47.76 -11.32 15.54
N THR A 87 -47.30 -11.57 16.76
CA THR A 87 -47.58 -10.66 17.87
C THR A 87 -46.95 -9.29 17.60
N GLU A 88 -47.56 -8.24 18.15
CA GLU A 88 -47.04 -6.87 18.06
C GLU A 88 -45.59 -6.78 18.54
N ASP A 89 -45.25 -7.44 19.64
CA ASP A 89 -43.88 -7.51 20.16
C ASP A 89 -42.89 -8.16 19.18
N ALA A 90 -43.29 -9.24 18.49
CA ALA A 90 -42.45 -9.90 17.51
C ALA A 90 -42.21 -9.00 16.28
N ALA A 91 -43.24 -8.29 15.81
CA ALA A 91 -43.12 -7.31 14.73
C ALA A 91 -42.18 -6.14 15.12
N HIS A 92 -42.32 -5.62 16.35
CA HIS A 92 -41.43 -4.58 16.88
C HIS A 92 -39.98 -5.06 17.03
N GLY A 93 -39.78 -6.29 17.50
CA GLY A 93 -38.46 -6.91 17.62
C GLY A 93 -37.76 -7.00 16.27
N LEU A 94 -38.44 -7.53 15.25
CA LEU A 94 -37.90 -7.65 13.90
C LEU A 94 -37.54 -6.29 13.30
N LYS A 95 -38.44 -5.30 13.40
CA LYS A 95 -38.18 -3.92 12.96
C LYS A 95 -36.96 -3.33 13.66
N SER A 96 -36.81 -3.59 14.95
CA SER A 96 -35.69 -3.10 15.76
C SER A 96 -34.35 -3.72 15.32
N VAL A 97 -34.33 -5.03 15.06
CA VAL A 97 -33.13 -5.73 14.57
C VAL A 97 -32.69 -5.18 13.22
N LEU A 98 -33.60 -5.05 12.25
CA LEU A 98 -33.30 -4.52 10.93
C LEU A 98 -32.83 -3.06 10.99
N SER A 99 -33.48 -2.24 11.82
CA SER A 99 -33.09 -0.84 12.02
C SER A 99 -31.69 -0.73 12.63
N ARG A 100 -31.39 -1.54 13.66
CA ARG A 100 -30.05 -1.57 14.28
C ARG A 100 -28.97 -1.95 13.27
N ARG A 101 -29.21 -3.00 12.48
CA ARG A 101 -28.26 -3.44 11.43
C ARG A 101 -28.04 -2.35 10.38
N TRP A 102 -29.11 -1.72 9.91
CA TRP A 102 -29.04 -0.63 8.94
C TRP A 102 -28.22 0.56 9.47
N HIS A 103 -28.49 1.00 10.71
CA HIS A 103 -27.74 2.11 11.31
C HIS A 103 -26.25 1.78 11.48
N PHE A 104 -25.93 0.55 11.89
CA PHE A 104 -24.55 0.09 12.02
C PHE A 104 -23.81 0.14 10.66
N LEU A 105 -24.39 -0.47 9.62
CA LEU A 105 -23.79 -0.48 8.29
C LEU A 105 -23.66 0.93 7.70
N LYS A 106 -24.68 1.77 7.87
CA LYS A 106 -24.64 3.16 7.42
C LYS A 106 -23.54 3.98 8.11
N SER A 107 -23.33 3.75 9.41
CA SER A 107 -22.24 4.35 10.16
C SER A 107 -20.88 3.88 9.64
N GLN A 108 -20.71 2.57 9.41
CA GLN A 108 -19.48 2.01 8.85
C GLN A 108 -19.18 2.57 7.45
N HIS A 109 -20.18 2.63 6.56
CA HIS A 109 -20.03 3.23 5.24
C HIS A 109 -19.55 4.68 5.34
N LYS A 110 -20.18 5.50 6.20
CA LYS A 110 -19.76 6.89 6.42
C LYS A 110 -18.33 7.00 6.95
N GLN A 111 -17.95 6.13 7.89
CA GLN A 111 -16.61 6.09 8.45
C GLN A 111 -15.57 5.68 7.39
N ALA A 112 -15.86 4.68 6.56
CA ALA A 112 -14.99 4.24 5.48
C ALA A 112 -14.75 5.34 4.45
N VAL A 113 -15.82 6.02 4.00
CA VAL A 113 -15.71 7.16 3.07
C VAL A 113 -14.83 8.27 3.66
N HIS A 114 -15.05 8.61 4.92
CA HIS A 114 -14.24 9.64 5.61
C HIS A 114 -12.78 9.22 5.75
N ALA A 115 -12.51 8.00 6.21
CA ALA A 115 -11.14 7.52 6.42
C ALA A 115 -10.37 7.43 5.10
N TYR A 116 -10.99 6.88 4.05
CA TYR A 116 -10.33 6.71 2.76
C TYR A 116 -10.16 8.02 2.00
N SER A 117 -11.10 8.97 2.11
CA SER A 117 -10.88 10.31 1.53
C SER A 117 -9.72 11.06 2.20
N ALA A 118 -9.55 10.91 3.52
CA ALA A 118 -8.40 11.47 4.23
C ALA A 118 -7.07 10.84 3.77
N ILE A 119 -7.01 9.52 3.56
CA ILE A 119 -5.80 8.84 3.08
C ILE A 119 -5.50 9.20 1.63
N ALA A 120 -6.52 9.21 0.76
CA ALA A 120 -6.35 9.51 -0.66
C ALA A 120 -5.92 10.96 -0.93
N THR A 121 -6.09 11.87 0.04
CA THR A 121 -5.66 13.27 -0.03
C THR A 121 -4.32 13.53 0.67
N MET A 122 -3.74 12.53 1.34
CA MET A 122 -2.45 12.65 2.01
C MET A 122 -1.32 12.55 0.98
N GLU A 123 -0.55 13.63 0.81
CA GLU A 123 0.66 13.64 -0.01
C GLU A 123 1.74 12.79 0.68
N CYS A 124 2.26 11.76 -0.01
CA CYS A 124 3.39 10.96 0.48
C CYS A 124 4.67 11.81 0.41
N HIS A 125 5.04 12.46 1.52
CA HIS A 125 6.25 13.27 1.61
C HIS A 125 7.52 12.48 1.98
N ASP A 126 7.43 11.19 2.29
CA ASP A 126 8.59 10.38 2.71
C ASP A 126 9.26 9.66 1.54
N LEU A 127 10.11 10.39 0.82
CA LEU A 127 11.27 9.83 0.11
C LEU A 127 12.47 10.76 0.29
N GLU A 128 12.76 11.14 1.53
CA GLU A 128 14.14 11.51 1.88
C GLU A 128 14.98 10.23 1.75
N LEU A 129 15.51 10.06 0.55
CA LEU A 129 16.60 9.17 0.24
C LEU A 129 17.67 9.31 1.33
N GLN A 130 17.75 8.36 2.26
CA GLN A 130 18.97 8.09 3.01
C GLN A 130 20.05 7.75 1.98
N GLN A 131 20.70 8.80 1.51
CA GLN A 131 21.97 8.76 0.83
C GLN A 131 23.02 8.61 1.93
N ASP A 132 23.27 7.38 2.34
CA ASP A 132 24.60 7.02 2.82
C ASP A 132 25.52 7.01 1.59
N ILE A 133 25.91 8.22 1.16
CA ILE A 133 27.11 8.40 0.37
C ILE A 133 28.23 8.25 1.39
N GLU A 134 28.77 7.04 1.51
CA GLU A 134 30.09 6.86 2.10
C GLU A 134 31.06 7.77 1.32
N GLU A 135 31.61 8.77 2.01
CA GLU A 135 32.66 9.64 1.50
C GLU A 135 33.82 8.76 1.00
N SER A 136 34.08 8.81 -0.30
CA SER A 136 35.29 8.26 -0.90
C SER A 136 36.47 9.12 -0.42
N ASP A 137 37.24 8.60 0.54
CA ASP A 137 38.50 9.21 0.99
C ASP A 137 39.53 9.09 -0.14
N ASP A 138 39.61 10.13 -0.96
CA ASP A 138 40.58 10.31 -2.02
C ASP A 138 41.85 10.91 -1.39
N ASN A 139 42.79 10.07 -0.93
CA ASN A 139 44.17 10.48 -0.62
C ASN A 139 45.09 9.25 -0.45
N ASP A 140 45.74 8.82 -1.54
CA ASP A 140 47.17 8.48 -1.45
C ASP A 140 47.85 8.68 -2.82
N TYR A 141 48.26 9.92 -3.07
CA TYR A 141 49.30 10.20 -4.04
C TYR A 141 50.63 9.71 -3.45
N THR A 142 51.15 8.59 -3.92
CA THR A 142 52.61 8.36 -3.97
C THR A 142 52.95 7.51 -5.19
N SER A 143 53.28 8.18 -6.29
CA SER A 143 54.08 7.57 -7.36
C SER A 143 55.53 7.41 -6.88
N PRO A 144 56.16 6.24 -7.01
CA PRO A 144 57.61 6.15 -7.02
C PRO A 144 58.12 6.65 -8.38
N GLU A 145 59.04 7.61 -8.35
CA GLU A 145 59.81 8.06 -9.51
C GLU A 145 60.49 6.88 -10.20
N SER A 146 60.36 6.83 -11.52
CA SER A 146 61.14 6.00 -12.43
C SER A 146 62.56 6.59 -12.58
N GLU A 147 63.58 5.88 -12.13
CA GLU A 147 64.95 6.10 -12.60
C GLU A 147 65.25 5.07 -13.69
N GLU A 148 65.27 5.52 -14.94
CA GLU A 148 65.91 4.81 -16.05
C GLU A 148 67.39 5.21 -16.08
N GLU A 149 68.29 4.28 -15.71
CA GLU A 149 69.72 4.41 -15.98
C GLU A 149 70.04 3.76 -17.33
N ASP A 150 70.16 4.60 -18.36
CA ASP A 150 70.95 4.31 -19.56
C ASP A 150 72.44 4.58 -19.25
N LEU A 151 73.31 3.55 -19.35
CA LEU A 151 74.69 3.60 -19.88
C LEU A 151 75.35 2.21 -19.94
#